data_AF-A0A8S3VHD8-F1
#
_entry.id   AF-A0A8S3VHD8-F1
#
_cell.length_a   1.000
_cell.length_b   1.000
_cell.length_c   1.000
_cell.angle_alpha   90.00
_cell.angle_beta   90.00
_cell.angle_gamma   90.00
#
_symmetry.space_group_name_H-M   'P 1'
#
loop_
_entity.id
_entity.type
_entity.pdbx_description
1 polymer ?
#
loop_
_entity_poly.entity_id
_entity_poly.type
_entity_poly.pdbx_seq_one_letter_code
_entity_poly.pdbx_strand_id
1 'polypeptide(L)'
;MHFGQELDPREVLIARRQAVGIEFIFSNVSFQVLASNEVILSAGSYGSPKILFLSGIGPREQLYNLQIPVIADLPVGENLQDHISVDIRVFVNVSTMKPNSNLDRLMIDQYFYQRKGLKASIGGSEAFLFANTNKTRPSPYPDLQLTFKSTIADHDHKLLRVMNKDDEVCRINVHLINRSKVFKTRNCKL
;
A
#
# COMPACT_ATOMS: atom_id res chain seq x y z
N MET A 1 22.73 -19.15 2.37
CA MET A 1 21.56 -18.28 2.12
C MET A 1 21.44 -17.35 3.33
N HIS A 2 21.84 -16.08 3.21
CA HIS A 2 21.72 -15.09 4.30
C HIS A 2 20.35 -14.42 4.18
N PHE A 3 19.50 -14.60 5.19
CA PHE A 3 18.18 -13.94 5.28
C PHE A 3 18.20 -12.91 6.40
N GLY A 4 17.54 -11.76 6.19
CA GLY A 4 17.13 -10.87 7.28
C GLY A 4 17.98 -9.60 7.49
N GLN A 5 18.86 -9.24 6.56
CA GLN A 5 19.51 -7.92 6.55
C GLN A 5 18.94 -7.04 5.45
N GLU A 6 18.86 -5.74 5.72
CA GLU A 6 18.48 -4.72 4.75
C GLU A 6 19.63 -4.56 3.75
N LEU A 7 19.44 -5.16 2.58
CA LEU A 7 20.34 -5.03 1.44
C LEU A 7 19.65 -4.11 0.44
N ASP A 8 20.34 -3.10 -0.07
CA ASP A 8 19.80 -2.20 -1.09
C ASP A 8 20.27 -2.66 -2.47
N PRO A 9 19.45 -3.41 -3.24
CA PRO A 9 19.82 -3.88 -4.57
C PRO A 9 19.94 -2.69 -5.52
N ARG A 10 21.06 -2.65 -6.24
CA ARG A 10 21.38 -1.54 -7.13
C ARG A 10 21.07 -1.87 -8.58
N GLU A 11 21.68 -2.93 -9.09
CA GLU A 11 21.58 -3.31 -10.50
C GLU A 11 21.82 -4.81 -10.70
N VAL A 12 21.28 -5.33 -11.80
CA VAL A 12 21.59 -6.65 -12.34
C VAL A 12 22.85 -6.52 -13.19
N LEU A 13 23.81 -7.39 -12.90
CA LEU A 13 25.04 -7.50 -13.68
C LEU A 13 24.74 -8.22 -14.99
N ILE A 14 24.99 -7.58 -16.12
CA ILE A 14 24.74 -8.14 -17.46
C ILE A 14 26.06 -8.34 -18.20
N ALA A 15 26.30 -9.56 -18.68
CA ALA A 15 27.41 -9.89 -19.57
C ALA A 15 26.90 -10.62 -20.80
N ARG A 16 27.29 -10.17 -22.00
CA ARG A 16 26.90 -10.79 -23.28
C ARG A 16 25.37 -11.02 -23.41
N ARG A 17 24.57 -10.06 -22.94
CA ARG A 17 23.09 -10.12 -22.87
C ARG A 17 22.51 -11.20 -21.96
N GLN A 18 23.28 -11.68 -21.00
CA GLN A 18 22.82 -12.60 -19.95
C GLN A 18 22.99 -11.95 -18.57
N ALA A 19 22.02 -12.16 -17.69
CA ALA A 19 22.13 -11.78 -16.29
C ALA A 19 23.07 -12.76 -15.58
N VAL A 20 24.15 -12.24 -15.00
CA VAL A 20 25.20 -13.05 -14.34
C VAL A 20 25.25 -12.85 -12.83
N GLY A 21 24.47 -11.90 -12.30
CA GLY A 21 24.44 -11.61 -10.87
C GLY A 21 23.70 -10.32 -10.53
N ILE A 22 23.84 -9.90 -9.28
CA ILE A 22 23.30 -8.66 -8.74
C ILE A 22 24.39 -7.91 -7.97
N GLU A 23 24.42 -6.58 -8.10
CA GLU A 23 25.14 -5.69 -7.21
C GLU A 23 24.17 -5.09 -6.19
N PHE A 24 24.58 -5.05 -4.91
CA PHE A 24 23.82 -4.40 -3.84
C PHE A 24 24.75 -3.68 -2.88
N ILE A 25 24.18 -2.73 -2.13
CA ILE A 25 24.88 -1.99 -1.10
C ILE A 25 24.51 -2.58 0.26
N PHE A 26 25.53 -2.85 1.07
CA PHE A 26 25.37 -3.21 2.47
C PHE A 26 26.37 -2.42 3.31
N SER A 27 25.87 -1.71 4.33
CA SER A 27 26.70 -0.86 5.20
C SER A 27 27.61 0.11 4.40
N ASN A 28 27.06 0.75 3.36
CA ASN A 28 27.78 1.66 2.43
C ASN A 28 28.93 1.02 1.63
N VAL A 29 29.02 -0.31 1.59
CA VAL A 29 29.97 -1.05 0.77
C VAL A 29 29.22 -1.79 -0.33
N SER A 30 29.75 -1.75 -1.56
CA SER A 30 29.19 -2.50 -2.69
C SER A 30 29.61 -3.96 -2.63
N PHE A 31 28.65 -4.85 -2.83
CA PHE A 31 28.84 -6.29 -2.92
C PHE A 31 28.22 -6.83 -4.20
N GLN A 32 28.84 -7.86 -4.76
CA GLN A 32 28.34 -8.56 -5.94
C GLN A 32 28.11 -10.02 -5.59
N VAL A 33 26.96 -10.54 -6.01
CA VAL A 33 26.63 -11.96 -5.92
C VAL A 33 26.32 -12.47 -7.32
N LEU A 34 27.08 -13.47 -7.74
CA LEU A 34 26.92 -14.10 -9.05
C LEU A 34 25.82 -15.17 -9.01
N ALA A 35 25.09 -15.28 -10.10
CA ALA A 35 24.05 -16.28 -10.31
C ALA A 35 24.46 -17.24 -11.43
N SER A 36 24.40 -18.54 -11.17
CA SER A 36 24.82 -19.55 -12.16
C SER A 36 23.79 -19.79 -13.27
N ASN A 37 22.52 -19.45 -13.04
CA ASN A 37 21.42 -19.73 -13.97
C ASN A 37 20.64 -18.47 -14.30
N GLU A 38 19.95 -17.90 -13.32
CA GLU A 38 18.99 -16.80 -13.52
C GLU A 38 19.00 -15.83 -12.35
N VAL A 39 18.57 -14.59 -12.63
CA VAL A 39 18.30 -13.55 -11.62
C VAL A 39 16.81 -13.25 -11.67
N ILE A 40 16.11 -13.44 -10.55
CA ILE A 40 14.66 -13.19 -10.43
C ILE A 40 14.45 -11.89 -9.64
N LEU A 41 13.84 -10.90 -10.26
CA LEU A 41 13.49 -9.63 -9.61
C LEU A 41 12.10 -9.70 -8.98
N SER A 42 12.06 -9.62 -7.64
CA SER A 42 10.83 -9.63 -6.84
C SER A 42 10.72 -8.40 -5.93
N ALA A 43 11.27 -7.26 -6.36
CA ALA A 43 11.29 -6.01 -5.59
C ALA A 43 9.98 -5.19 -5.70
N GLY A 44 8.88 -5.82 -6.11
CA GLY A 44 7.57 -5.19 -6.28
C GLY A 44 7.45 -4.29 -7.51
N SER A 45 6.27 -3.70 -7.70
CA SER A 45 5.92 -2.87 -8.86
C SER A 45 6.73 -1.58 -8.98
N TYR A 46 7.34 -1.10 -7.88
CA TYR A 46 8.21 0.07 -7.88
C TYR A 46 9.71 -0.29 -7.88
N GLY A 47 10.11 -1.28 -7.09
CA GLY A 47 11.54 -1.61 -6.94
C GLY A 47 12.10 -2.35 -8.15
N SER A 48 11.35 -3.30 -8.72
CA SER A 48 11.81 -4.07 -9.89
C SER A 48 12.12 -3.20 -11.11
N PRO A 49 11.24 -2.28 -11.56
CA PRO A 49 11.58 -1.40 -12.68
C PRO A 49 12.76 -0.47 -12.36
N LYS A 50 12.88 0.05 -11.13
CA LYS A 50 14.05 0.86 -10.73
C LYS A 50 15.36 0.09 -10.92
N ILE A 51 15.44 -1.17 -10.46
CA ILE A 51 16.64 -2.00 -10.61
C ILE A 51 16.94 -2.22 -12.10
N LEU A 52 15.94 -2.53 -12.92
CA LEU A 52 16.11 -2.69 -14.37
C LEU A 52 16.63 -1.42 -15.04
N PHE A 53 16.09 -0.24 -14.68
CA PHE A 53 16.59 1.05 -15.15
C PHE A 53 18.08 1.24 -14.85
N LEU A 54 18.47 1.01 -13.59
CA LEU A 54 19.87 1.12 -13.15
C LEU A 54 20.77 0.11 -13.87
N SER A 55 20.21 -1.05 -14.26
CA SER A 55 20.88 -2.07 -15.07
C SER A 55 20.96 -1.73 -16.57
N GLY A 56 20.50 -0.54 -16.99
CA GLY A 56 20.49 -0.14 -18.40
C GLY A 56 19.36 -0.77 -19.23
N ILE A 57 18.30 -1.27 -18.60
CA ILE A 57 17.14 -1.90 -19.23
C ILE A 57 15.90 -1.03 -19.00
N GLY A 58 15.43 -0.33 -20.04
CA GLY A 58 14.35 0.65 -19.96
C GLY A 58 14.24 1.51 -21.21
N PRO A 59 13.33 2.49 -21.25
CA PRO A 59 13.13 3.34 -22.43
C PRO A 59 14.41 4.11 -22.75
N ARG A 60 14.90 3.99 -23.99
CA ARG A 60 16.19 4.55 -24.45
C ARG A 60 16.36 6.03 -24.10
N GLU A 61 15.33 6.85 -24.36
CA GLU A 61 15.37 8.29 -24.11
C GLU A 61 15.54 8.62 -22.62
N GLN A 62 14.80 7.93 -21.75
CA GLN A 62 14.89 8.13 -20.30
C GLN A 62 16.23 7.68 -19.75
N LEU A 63 16.76 6.54 -20.21
CA LEU A 63 18.10 6.07 -19.85
C LEU A 63 19.20 7.06 -20.27
N TYR A 64 19.11 7.63 -21.48
CA TYR A 64 20.04 8.66 -21.93
C TYR A 64 20.00 9.92 -21.08
N ASN A 65 18.81 10.40 -20.72
CA ASN A 65 18.65 11.58 -19.86
C ASN A 65 19.24 11.36 -18.46
N LEU A 66 19.21 10.11 -17.97
CA LEU A 66 19.82 9.70 -16.71
C LEU A 66 21.30 9.33 -16.83
N GLN A 67 21.90 9.45 -18.02
CA GLN A 67 23.29 9.08 -18.31
C GLN A 67 23.61 7.60 -18.02
N ILE A 68 22.61 6.73 -18.16
CA ILE A 68 22.76 5.28 -17.98
C ILE A 68 23.00 4.63 -19.37
N PRO A 69 24.04 3.78 -19.51
CA PRO A 69 24.26 3.03 -20.75
C PRO A 69 23.06 2.13 -21.09
N VAL A 70 22.62 2.18 -22.33
CA VAL A 70 21.45 1.40 -22.79
C VAL A 70 21.89 -0.01 -23.18
N ILE A 71 21.47 -1.00 -22.40
CA ILE A 71 21.64 -2.43 -22.70
C ILE A 71 20.44 -2.95 -23.50
N ALA A 72 19.22 -2.59 -23.10
CA ALA A 72 18.00 -2.97 -23.79
C ALA A 72 16.93 -1.86 -23.70
N ASP A 73 16.34 -1.54 -24.85
CA ASP A 73 15.27 -0.55 -24.97
C ASP A 73 13.92 -1.24 -24.83
N LEU A 74 13.31 -1.15 -23.65
CA LEU A 74 12.05 -1.80 -23.28
C LEU A 74 11.17 -0.83 -22.49
N PRO A 75 9.83 -0.93 -22.55
CA PRO A 75 8.90 -0.05 -21.83
C PRO A 75 8.83 -0.38 -20.33
N VAL A 76 9.98 -0.41 -19.65
CA VAL A 76 10.08 -0.67 -18.20
C VAL A 76 9.53 0.52 -17.43
N GLY A 77 8.77 0.25 -16.37
CA GLY A 77 8.17 1.29 -15.52
C GLY A 77 6.88 1.89 -16.08
N GLU A 78 6.51 1.57 -17.31
CA GLU A 78 5.23 1.94 -17.91
C GLU A 78 4.09 1.04 -17.42
N ASN A 79 2.86 1.49 -17.65
CA ASN A 79 1.64 0.75 -17.31
C ASN A 79 1.52 0.38 -15.82
N LEU A 80 1.99 1.26 -14.93
CA LEU A 80 1.67 1.15 -13.51
C LEU A 80 0.16 1.30 -13.31
N GLN A 81 -0.43 0.30 -12.67
CA GLN A 81 -1.84 0.29 -12.31
C GLN A 81 -1.97 0.17 -10.80
N ASP A 82 -2.88 0.96 -10.26
CA ASP A 82 -3.28 0.91 -8.87
C ASP A 82 -4.80 1.11 -8.80
N HIS A 83 -5.41 0.69 -7.70
CA HIS A 83 -6.83 0.90 -7.49
C HIS A 83 -7.04 2.24 -6.80
N ILE A 84 -7.85 3.11 -7.42
CA ILE A 84 -8.38 4.27 -6.70
C ILE A 84 -9.36 3.75 -5.65
N SER A 85 -8.97 3.85 -4.37
CA SER A 85 -9.79 3.40 -3.25
C SER A 85 -10.58 4.54 -2.61
N VAL A 86 -11.87 4.32 -2.38
CA VAL A 86 -12.75 5.23 -1.64
C VAL A 86 -13.30 4.52 -0.40
N ASP A 87 -13.19 5.17 0.75
CA ASP A 87 -13.76 4.64 1.99
C ASP A 87 -15.26 4.93 2.06
N ILE A 88 -16.07 3.89 2.23
CA ILE A 88 -17.52 3.99 2.41
C ILE A 88 -17.88 3.81 3.88
N ARG A 89 -18.77 4.67 4.35
CA ARG A 89 -19.26 4.72 5.73
C ARG A 89 -20.71 4.30 5.76
N VAL A 90 -21.03 3.41 6.68
CA VAL A 90 -22.40 2.95 6.93
C VAL A 90 -22.71 3.04 8.42
N PHE A 91 -23.91 3.51 8.74
CA PHE A 91 -24.40 3.50 10.12
C PHE A 91 -24.90 2.11 10.47
N VAL A 92 -24.48 1.62 11.62
CA VAL A 92 -24.91 0.33 12.17
C VAL A 92 -25.45 0.54 13.57
N ASN A 93 -26.39 -0.31 13.98
CA ASN A 93 -26.96 -0.31 15.33
C ASN A 93 -26.15 -1.16 16.34
N VAL A 94 -24.96 -1.60 15.94
CA VAL A 94 -24.04 -2.39 16.77
C VAL A 94 -22.81 -1.56 17.13
N SER A 95 -22.15 -1.91 18.22
CA SER A 95 -20.89 -1.26 18.58
C SER A 95 -19.80 -1.63 17.58
N THR A 96 -19.22 -0.63 16.91
CA THR A 96 -18.02 -0.79 16.08
C THR A 96 -16.75 -0.66 16.91
N MET A 97 -15.59 -0.94 16.30
CA MET A 97 -14.30 -0.89 17.00
C MET A 97 -14.01 0.52 17.52
N LYS A 98 -13.97 0.68 18.85
CA LYS A 98 -13.60 1.93 19.52
C LYS A 98 -12.11 1.92 19.89
N PRO A 99 -11.33 2.95 19.55
CA PRO A 99 -9.97 3.10 20.06
C PRO A 99 -10.04 3.54 21.53
N ASN A 100 -10.19 2.59 22.46
CA ASN A 100 -10.05 2.85 23.90
C ASN A 100 -8.71 2.30 24.41
N SER A 101 -7.91 3.17 25.03
CA SER A 101 -6.51 2.93 25.44
C SER A 101 -6.32 1.89 26.55
N ASN A 102 -7.37 1.47 27.24
CA ASN A 102 -7.25 0.59 28.42
C ASN A 102 -7.55 -0.89 28.11
N LEU A 103 -7.91 -1.22 26.87
CA LEU A 103 -8.23 -2.58 26.45
C LEU A 103 -7.01 -3.34 25.91
N ASP A 104 -5.87 -2.68 25.69
CA ASP A 104 -4.77 -3.30 24.93
C ASP A 104 -4.23 -4.60 25.55
N ARG A 105 -4.07 -4.70 26.87
CA ARG A 105 -3.47 -5.89 27.50
C ARG A 105 -4.34 -7.13 27.44
N LEU A 106 -5.64 -7.01 27.72
CA LEU A 106 -6.61 -8.10 27.57
C LEU A 106 -6.71 -8.58 26.12
N MET A 107 -6.66 -7.65 25.16
CA MET A 107 -6.74 -7.96 23.74
C MET A 107 -5.45 -8.62 23.22
N ILE A 108 -4.30 -8.23 23.79
CA ILE A 108 -3.00 -8.87 23.57
C ILE A 108 -3.01 -10.30 24.12
N ASP A 109 -3.45 -10.49 25.37
CA ASP A 109 -3.49 -11.82 26.01
C ASP A 109 -4.43 -12.77 25.28
N GLN A 110 -5.63 -12.32 24.88
CA GLN A 110 -6.55 -13.12 24.05
C GLN A 110 -5.91 -13.55 22.73
N TYR A 111 -5.12 -12.67 22.10
CA TYR A 111 -4.43 -13.02 20.87
C TYR A 111 -3.31 -14.03 21.11
N PHE A 112 -2.44 -13.80 22.09
CA PHE A 112 -1.30 -14.67 22.35
C PHE A 112 -1.72 -16.07 22.81
N TYR A 113 -2.70 -16.15 23.72
CA TYR A 113 -3.11 -17.43 24.30
C TYR A 113 -4.20 -18.15 23.51
N GLN A 114 -5.08 -17.42 22.82
CA GLN A 114 -6.26 -18.02 22.18
C GLN A 114 -6.34 -17.77 20.67
N ARG A 115 -5.45 -16.94 20.10
CA ARG A 115 -5.50 -16.49 18.69
C ARG A 115 -6.85 -15.89 18.32
N LYS A 116 -7.48 -15.21 19.28
CA LYS A 116 -8.82 -14.61 19.18
C LYS A 116 -8.79 -13.13 19.58
N GLY A 117 -9.92 -12.46 19.36
CA GLY A 117 -10.12 -11.05 19.72
C GLY A 117 -9.75 -10.08 18.59
N LEU A 118 -9.94 -8.78 18.83
CA LEU A 118 -9.75 -7.73 17.80
C LEU A 118 -8.33 -7.69 17.21
N LYS A 119 -7.30 -8.15 17.92
CA LYS A 119 -5.92 -8.22 17.39
C LYS A 119 -5.72 -9.36 16.38
N ALA A 120 -6.63 -10.33 16.30
CA ALA A 120 -6.70 -11.33 15.23
C ALA A 120 -7.56 -10.86 14.04
N SER A 121 -8.22 -9.70 14.14
CA SER A 121 -9.04 -9.14 13.08
C SER A 121 -8.19 -8.31 12.10
N ILE A 122 -8.63 -8.23 10.85
CA ILE A 122 -8.03 -7.40 9.79
C ILE A 122 -8.16 -5.88 10.01
N GLY A 123 -8.76 -5.48 11.13
CA GLY A 123 -8.67 -4.13 11.66
C GLY A 123 -9.39 -3.11 10.79
N GLY A 124 -10.67 -2.91 11.07
CA GLY A 124 -11.37 -1.73 10.57
C GLY A 124 -11.74 -1.75 9.10
N SER A 125 -11.43 -2.78 8.31
CA SER A 125 -11.93 -2.97 6.93
C SER A 125 -12.84 -4.19 6.92
N GLU A 126 -14.13 -3.98 6.71
CA GLU A 126 -15.15 -5.03 6.84
C GLU A 126 -15.51 -5.66 5.49
N ALA A 127 -15.39 -4.89 4.42
CA ALA A 127 -15.68 -5.37 3.07
C ALA A 127 -14.93 -4.55 2.03
N PHE A 128 -14.68 -5.19 0.89
CA PHE A 128 -14.18 -4.56 -0.33
C PHE A 128 -15.17 -4.79 -1.45
N LEU A 129 -15.46 -3.76 -2.23
CA LEU A 129 -16.25 -3.85 -3.46
C LEU A 129 -15.42 -3.31 -4.61
N PHE A 130 -15.45 -4.01 -5.74
CA PHE A 130 -14.81 -3.58 -6.97
C PHE A 130 -15.87 -3.23 -8.00
N ALA A 131 -15.70 -2.09 -8.68
CA ALA A 131 -16.64 -1.61 -9.67
C ALA A 131 -15.91 -0.95 -10.84
N ASN A 132 -16.62 -0.85 -11.96
CA ASN A 132 -16.24 -0.01 -13.10
C ASN A 132 -16.98 1.32 -13.04
N THR A 133 -16.25 2.43 -13.11
CA THR A 133 -16.84 3.77 -13.22
C THR A 133 -17.52 3.94 -14.57
N ASN A 134 -16.93 3.40 -15.64
CA ASN A 134 -17.51 3.41 -16.97
C ASN A 134 -18.43 2.19 -17.20
N LYS A 135 -19.75 2.45 -17.19
CA LYS A 135 -20.77 1.42 -17.44
C LYS A 135 -21.02 1.12 -18.92
N THR A 136 -20.59 2.01 -19.82
CA THR A 136 -20.81 1.85 -21.27
C THR A 136 -19.75 1.00 -21.94
N ARG A 137 -18.54 0.99 -21.40
CA ARG A 137 -17.43 0.14 -21.83
C ARG A 137 -16.75 -0.46 -20.60
N PRO A 138 -17.39 -1.45 -19.94
CA PRO A 138 -16.84 -2.05 -18.74
C PRO A 138 -15.51 -2.76 -19.06
N SER A 139 -14.46 -2.39 -18.33
CA SER A 139 -13.17 -3.06 -18.38
C SER A 139 -13.26 -4.42 -17.67
N PRO A 140 -12.50 -5.46 -18.11
CA PRO A 140 -12.35 -6.69 -17.32
C PRO A 140 -11.62 -6.45 -15.99
N TYR A 141 -10.89 -5.33 -15.87
CA TYR A 141 -10.22 -4.90 -14.65
C TYR A 141 -10.99 -3.74 -14.00
N PRO A 142 -11.40 -3.84 -12.72
CA PRO A 142 -12.09 -2.77 -12.01
C PRO A 142 -11.21 -1.53 -11.84
N ASP A 143 -11.79 -0.35 -12.01
CA ASP A 143 -11.10 0.95 -11.86
C ASP A 143 -11.44 1.67 -10.54
N LEU A 144 -12.35 1.10 -9.75
CA LEU A 144 -12.76 1.62 -8.44
C LEU A 144 -12.78 0.51 -7.39
N GLN A 145 -12.12 0.76 -6.26
CA GLN A 145 -12.22 -0.06 -5.06
C GLN A 145 -12.96 0.73 -3.98
N LEU A 146 -14.05 0.18 -3.44
CA LEU A 146 -14.73 0.73 -2.27
C LEU A 146 -14.36 -0.09 -1.05
N THR A 147 -13.87 0.58 -0.01
CA THR A 147 -13.51 -0.08 1.24
C THR A 147 -14.49 0.32 2.34
N PHE A 148 -15.19 -0.66 2.90
CA PHE A 148 -16.12 -0.42 4.01
C PHE A 148 -15.33 -0.47 5.31
N LYS A 149 -15.27 0.66 6.03
CA LYS A 149 -14.48 0.76 7.25
C LYS A 149 -15.35 0.76 8.51
N SER A 150 -15.00 -0.05 9.52
CA SER A 150 -15.63 -0.03 10.86
C SER A 150 -14.91 0.86 11.87
N THR A 151 -13.74 1.38 11.52
CA THR A 151 -12.98 2.33 12.35
C THR A 151 -13.19 3.76 11.87
N ILE A 152 -13.14 4.68 12.82
CA ILE A 152 -13.27 6.10 12.54
C ILE A 152 -11.89 6.74 12.61
N ALA A 153 -11.31 7.14 11.48
CA ALA A 153 -10.15 8.04 11.48
C ALA A 153 -10.56 9.44 11.99
N ASP A 154 -11.80 9.86 11.75
CA ASP A 154 -12.29 11.21 12.08
C ASP A 154 -12.49 11.50 13.58
N HIS A 155 -12.52 10.48 14.44
CA HIS A 155 -12.57 10.66 15.90
C HIS A 155 -11.21 10.45 16.56
N ASP A 156 -10.21 10.05 15.78
CA ASP A 156 -8.88 9.77 16.27
C ASP A 156 -7.89 10.73 15.60
N HIS A 157 -7.74 11.90 16.22
CA HIS A 157 -6.73 12.88 15.85
C HIS A 157 -5.32 12.27 15.73
N LYS A 158 -5.04 11.13 16.40
CA LYS A 158 -3.76 10.43 16.25
C LYS A 158 -3.67 9.70 14.92
N LEU A 159 -4.75 9.08 14.45
CA LEU A 159 -4.78 8.35 13.18
C LEU A 159 -4.67 9.32 12.00
N LEU A 160 -5.30 10.49 12.09
CA LEU A 160 -5.16 11.57 11.10
C LEU A 160 -3.75 12.17 11.05
N ARG A 161 -3.09 12.32 12.21
CA ARG A 161 -1.67 12.72 12.28
C ARG A 161 -0.72 11.65 11.74
N VAL A 162 -0.99 10.37 12.03
CA VAL A 162 -0.21 9.24 11.48
C VAL A 162 -0.36 9.16 9.96
N MET A 163 -1.52 9.53 9.42
CA MET A 163 -1.78 9.59 7.97
C MET A 163 -1.33 10.90 7.31
N ASN A 164 -0.73 11.83 8.06
CA ASN A 164 -0.22 13.13 7.58
C ASN A 164 -1.22 13.91 6.71
N LYS A 165 -2.51 13.89 7.06
CA LYS A 165 -3.56 14.64 6.33
C LYS A 165 -3.77 16.02 6.94
N ASP A 166 -3.81 17.04 6.09
CA ASP A 166 -4.06 18.43 6.48
C ASP A 166 -5.42 18.62 7.18
N ASP A 167 -5.45 19.53 8.16
CA ASP A 167 -6.63 19.86 8.98
C ASP A 167 -7.86 20.31 8.15
N GLU A 168 -7.65 20.78 6.92
CA GLU A 168 -8.74 21.17 6.00
C GLU A 168 -9.59 19.98 5.54
N VAL A 169 -8.96 18.84 5.21
CA VAL A 169 -9.67 17.61 4.80
C VAL A 169 -10.49 17.05 5.98
N CYS A 170 -9.99 17.25 7.20
CA CYS A 170 -10.70 16.91 8.42
C CYS A 170 -11.98 17.76 8.60
N ARG A 171 -11.89 19.07 8.33
CA ARG A 171 -13.05 19.99 8.44
C ARG A 171 -14.16 19.66 7.46
N ILE A 172 -13.84 19.31 6.21
CA ILE A 172 -14.84 18.97 5.19
C ILE A 172 -15.62 17.71 5.61
N ASN A 173 -14.94 16.68 6.12
CA ASN A 173 -15.58 15.45 6.58
C ASN A 173 -16.51 15.69 7.78
N VAL A 174 -16.07 16.45 8.79
CA VAL A 174 -16.91 16.81 9.94
C VAL A 174 -18.10 17.69 9.54
N HIS A 175 -17.92 18.61 8.59
CA HIS A 175 -18.97 19.50 8.09
C HIS A 175 -20.07 18.75 7.32
N LEU A 176 -19.70 17.76 6.50
CA LEU A 176 -20.65 16.92 5.76
C LEU A 176 -21.50 16.04 6.69
N ILE A 177 -20.90 15.51 7.75
CA ILE A 177 -21.62 14.77 8.80
C ILE A 177 -22.66 15.68 9.48
N ASN A 178 -22.23 16.86 9.94
CA ASN A 178 -23.09 17.80 10.66
C ASN A 178 -24.21 18.43 9.80
N ARG A 179 -24.02 18.54 8.47
CA ARG A 179 -25.05 19.10 7.57
C ARG A 179 -26.14 18.12 7.15
N SER A 180 -25.90 16.82 7.27
CA SER A 180 -26.95 15.86 6.94
C SER A 180 -28.06 15.92 7.99
N LYS A 181 -29.27 16.31 7.59
CA LYS A 181 -30.45 16.44 8.48
C LYS A 181 -30.94 15.14 9.12
N VAL A 182 -30.23 14.03 8.89
CA VAL A 182 -30.45 12.71 9.52
C VAL A 182 -30.08 12.72 11.01
N PHE A 183 -29.30 13.72 11.46
CA PHE A 183 -28.67 13.77 12.79
C PHE A 183 -29.43 14.53 13.89
N LYS A 184 -30.71 14.89 13.71
CA LYS A 184 -31.53 15.25 14.88
C LYS A 184 -31.93 13.98 15.61
N THR A 185 -31.13 13.57 16.59
CA THR A 185 -31.51 12.59 17.61
C THR A 185 -32.84 13.04 18.23
N ARG A 186 -33.95 12.40 17.82
CA ARG A 186 -35.14 12.39 18.66
C ARG A 186 -34.81 11.49 19.84
N ASN A 187 -34.84 12.08 21.02
CA ASN A 187 -34.75 11.41 22.32
C ASN A 187 -35.58 10.12 22.33
N CYS A 188 -34.95 8.96 22.20
CA CYS A 188 -35.50 7.72 22.73
C CYS A 188 -34.96 7.57 24.15
N LYS A 189 -35.81 7.89 25.12
CA LYS A 189 -35.62 7.47 26.51
C LYS A 189 -35.81 5.95 26.57
N LEU A 190 -34.80 5.30 27.17
CA LEU A 190 -34.70 3.92 27.72
C LEU A 190 -35.60 2.85 27.10
#